data_AF-A0A7J9W725-F1
#
_entry.id   AF-A0A7J9W725-F1
#
_cell.length_a   1.000
_cell.length_b   1.000
_cell.length_c   1.000
_cell.angle_alpha   90.00
_cell.angle_beta   90.00
_cell.angle_gamma   90.00
#
_symmetry.space_group_name_H-M   'P 1'
#
loop_
_entity.id
_entity.type
_entity.pdbx_description
1 polymer ?
#
loop_
_entity_poly.entity_id
_entity_poly.type
_entity_poly.pdbx_seq_one_letter_code
_entity_poly.pdbx_strand_id
1 'polypeptide(L)' 'MTELLVWDASSLHHAALADRLDVLHDLACGAPQRPWRHVTTAAVLDELSSHGFNSSAFGWLQTVHVDGIDELHCLVTW' A
#
# COMPACT_ATOMS: atom_id res chain seq x y z
N MET A 1 -17.60 10.56 -2.35
CA MET A 1 -16.54 10.08 -1.44
C MET A 1 -15.73 9.07 -2.22
N THR A 2 -14.42 9.28 -2.33
CA THR A 2 -13.51 8.31 -2.97
C THR A 2 -13.27 7.17 -1.99
N GLU A 3 -13.46 5.93 -2.43
CA GLU A 3 -13.20 4.75 -1.61
C GLU A 3 -11.68 4.54 -1.46
N LEU A 4 -11.26 4.17 -0.26
CA LEU A 4 -9.86 4.01 0.10
C LEU A 4 -9.50 2.53 0.06
N LEU A 5 -8.44 2.18 -0.64
CA LEU A 5 -7.84 0.85 -0.55
C LEU A 5 -6.45 0.98 0.08
N VAL A 6 -6.29 0.40 1.26
CA VAL A 6 -5.03 0.41 2.01
C VAL A 6 -4.30 -0.90 1.81
N TRP A 7 -3.03 -0.82 1.41
CA TRP A 7 -2.18 -1.96 1.15
C TRP A 7 -1.17 -2.17 2.26
N ASP A 8 -1.05 -3.41 2.72
CA ASP A 8 -0.03 -3.85 3.66
C ASP A 8 1.20 -4.40 2.92
N ALA A 9 2.27 -4.70 3.66
CA ALA A 9 3.48 -5.25 3.08
C ALA A 9 3.25 -6.65 2.49
N SER A 10 2.43 -7.49 3.14
CA SER A 10 2.26 -8.89 2.73
C SER A 10 1.62 -9.01 1.35
N SER A 11 0.54 -8.27 1.07
CA SER A 11 -0.15 -8.29 -0.22
C SER A 11 0.75 -7.76 -1.35
N LEU A 12 1.46 -6.67 -1.11
CA LEU A 12 2.39 -6.07 -2.06
C LEU A 12 3.59 -6.98 -2.33
N HIS A 13 4.15 -7.61 -1.29
CA HIS A 13 5.28 -8.53 -1.39
C HIS A 13 4.92 -9.74 -2.28
N HIS A 14 3.79 -10.39 -2.03
CA HIS A 14 3.39 -11.56 -2.82
C HIS A 14 3.10 -11.19 -4.29
N ALA A 15 2.47 -10.05 -4.54
CA ALA A 15 2.24 -9.58 -5.90
C ALA A 15 3.54 -9.21 -6.61
N ALA A 16 4.50 -8.59 -5.90
CA ALA A 16 5.82 -8.30 -6.44
C ALA A 16 6.62 -9.57 -6.77
N LEU A 17 6.61 -10.57 -5.88
CA LEU A 17 7.23 -11.88 -6.16
C LEU A 17 6.60 -12.60 -7.36
N ALA A 18 5.30 -12.42 -7.56
CA ALA A 18 4.57 -13.01 -8.68
C ALA A 18 4.69 -12.23 -9.99
N ASP A 19 5.34 -11.05 -9.98
CA ASP A 19 5.36 -10.09 -11.09
C ASP A 19 3.94 -9.67 -11.52
N ARG A 20 3.09 -9.34 -10.52
CA ARG A 20 1.64 -9.03 -10.67
C ARG A 20 1.22 -7.72 -9.99
N LEU A 21 2.13 -6.76 -9.81
CA LEU A 21 1.79 -5.44 -9.25
C LEU A 21 0.84 -4.65 -10.17
N ASP A 22 0.96 -4.86 -11.48
CA ASP A 22 0.03 -4.36 -12.50
C ASP A 22 -1.41 -4.84 -12.26
N VAL A 23 -1.58 -6.13 -11.94
CA VAL A 23 -2.90 -6.70 -11.65
C VAL A 23 -3.52 -6.09 -10.40
N LEU A 24 -2.72 -5.84 -9.35
CA LEU A 24 -3.22 -5.14 -8.16
C LEU A 24 -3.64 -3.70 -8.48
N HIS A 25 -2.86 -3.01 -9.30
CA HIS A 25 -3.20 -1.67 -9.77
C HIS A 25 -4.51 -1.66 -10.56
N ASP A 26 -4.67 -2.60 -11.51
CA ASP A 26 -5.85 -2.70 -12.38
C ASP A 26 -7.11 -3.10 -11.62
N LEU A 27 -7.02 -4.11 -10.73
CA LEU A 27 -8.13 -4.56 -9.89
C LEU A 27 -8.69 -3.41 -9.05
N ALA A 28 -7.78 -2.59 -8.55
CA ALA A 28 -8.12 -1.57 -7.59
C ALA A 28 -8.49 -0.23 -8.26
N CYS A 29 -8.15 -0.02 -9.54
CA CYS A 29 -8.73 1.05 -10.36
C CYS A 29 -10.27 0.94 -10.49
N GLY A 30 -10.86 -0.22 -10.16
CA GLY A 30 -12.29 -0.41 -9.99
C GLY A 30 -13.11 -0.15 -11.26
N ALA A 31 -14.42 0.07 -11.10
CA ALA A 31 -15.26 0.53 -12.20
C ALA A 31 -14.92 1.98 -12.57
N PRO A 32 -14.93 2.37 -13.87
CA PRO A 32 -14.50 3.71 -14.33
C PRO A 32 -15.19 4.90 -13.64
N GLN A 33 -16.32 4.67 -12.99
CA GLN A 33 -17.11 5.70 -12.32
C GLN A 33 -16.81 5.87 -10.82
N ARG A 34 -15.97 4.99 -10.23
CA ARG A 34 -15.52 5.07 -8.83
C ARG A 34 -14.11 4.47 -8.66
N PRO A 35 -13.06 5.18 -9.10
CA PRO A 35 -11.70 4.73 -8.83
C PRO A 35 -11.42 4.76 -7.32
N TRP A 36 -10.72 3.74 -6.82
CA TRP A 36 -10.24 3.74 -5.45
C TRP A 36 -8.92 4.49 -5.34
N ARG A 37 -8.66 5.06 -4.17
CA ARG A 37 -7.37 5.66 -3.86
C ARG A 37 -6.49 4.61 -3.21
N HIS A 38 -5.40 4.23 -3.89
CA HIS A 38 -4.41 3.29 -3.35
C HIS A 38 -3.50 3.97 -2.36
N VAL A 39 -3.55 3.54 -1.12
CA VAL A 39 -2.75 4.10 -0.04
C VAL A 39 -1.90 3.03 0.59
N THR A 40 -0.68 3.38 0.97
CA THR A 40 0.14 2.58 1.88
C THR A 40 0.88 3.51 2.84
N THR A 41 1.56 2.95 3.83
CA THR A 41 2.36 3.73 4.78
C THR A 41 3.83 3.74 4.38
N ALA A 42 4.59 4.74 4.84
CA ALA A 42 6.04 4.75 4.68
C ALA A 42 6.70 3.49 5.27
N ALA A 43 6.21 3.01 6.42
CA ALA A 43 6.69 1.79 7.06
C ALA A 43 6.54 0.54 6.17
N VAL A 44 5.45 0.42 5.41
CA VAL A 44 5.26 -0.69 4.45
C VAL A 44 6.27 -0.62 3.31
N LEU A 45 6.54 0.58 2.77
CA LEU A 45 7.56 0.75 1.73
C LEU A 45 8.97 0.45 2.24
N ASP A 46 9.28 0.84 3.48
CA ASP A 46 10.54 0.51 4.14
C ASP A 46 10.69 -1.00 4.34
N GLU A 47 9.62 -1.67 4.77
CA GLU A 47 9.60 -3.13 4.90
C GLU A 47 9.86 -3.81 3.55
N LEU A 48 9.19 -3.39 2.48
CA LEU A 48 9.40 -3.94 1.13
C LEU A 48 10.82 -3.69 0.61
N SER A 49 11.37 -2.50 0.87
CA SER A 49 12.76 -2.16 0.55
C SER A 49 13.75 -3.07 1.27
N SER A 50 13.50 -3.40 2.54
CA SER A 50 14.33 -4.35 3.31
C SER A 50 14.33 -5.77 2.72
N HIS A 51 13.29 -6.12 1.95
CA HIS A 51 13.18 -7.38 1.21
C HIS A 51 13.72 -7.29 -0.23
N GLY A 52 14.37 -6.18 -0.61
CA GLY A 52 15.01 -5.99 -1.91
C GLY A 52 14.10 -5.45 -3.01
N PHE A 53 12.87 -5.02 -2.69
CA PHE A 53 11.99 -4.40 -3.68
C PHE A 53 12.31 -2.90 -3.85
N ASN A 54 12.33 -2.46 -5.11
CA ASN A 54 12.55 -1.05 -5.44
C ASN A 54 11.26 -0.24 -5.21
N SER A 55 11.33 0.85 -4.46
CA SER A 55 10.21 1.77 -4.20
C SER A 55 9.57 2.33 -5.48
N SER A 56 10.32 2.41 -6.59
CA SER A 56 9.78 2.84 -7.88
C SER A 56 8.67 1.92 -8.42
N ALA A 57 8.68 0.63 -8.06
CA ALA A 57 7.65 -0.33 -8.45
C ALA A 57 6.27 -0.02 -7.82
N PHE A 58 6.26 0.82 -6.78
CA PHE A 58 5.08 1.20 -6.02
C PHE A 58 4.67 2.66 -6.26
N GLY A 59 5.17 3.32 -7.32
CA GLY A 59 4.88 4.73 -7.61
C GLY A 59 3.40 5.06 -7.85
N TRP A 60 2.54 4.05 -8.03
CA TRP A 60 1.09 4.17 -8.13
C TRP A 60 0.38 4.23 -6.76
N LEU A 61 1.10 3.98 -5.66
CA LEU A 61 0.61 4.10 -4.29
C LEU A 61 0.80 5.52 -3.77
N GLN A 62 -0.25 6.09 -3.20
CA GLN A 62 -0.09 7.24 -2.32
C GLN A 62 0.53 6.79 -1.00
N THR A 63 1.72 7.29 -0.68
CA THR A 63 2.37 7.04 0.60
C THR A 63 1.86 8.01 1.65
N VAL A 64 1.39 7.49 2.78
CA VAL A 64 1.03 8.27 3.97
C VAL A 64 2.09 8.03 5.04
N HIS A 65 2.57 9.12 5.63
CA HIS A 65 3.41 9.04 6.81
C HIS A 65 2.49 9.00 8.03
N VAL A 66 2.64 7.96 8.83
CA VAL A 66 1.91 7.76 10.07
C VAL A 66 2.90 8.16 11.16
N ASP A 67 3.02 9.47 11.37
CA ASP A 67 3.97 10.08 12.29
C ASP A 67 3.20 10.65 13.49
N GLY A 68 2.92 9.82 14.48
CA GLY A 68 2.15 10.23 15.65
C GLY A 68 2.20 9.26 16.82
N ILE A 69 2.44 9.79 18.01
CA ILE A 69 2.30 9.05 19.30
C ILE A 69 0.89 8.47 19.46
N ASP A 70 -0.12 9.14 18.89
CA ASP A 70 -1.52 8.70 18.92
C ASP A 70 -1.76 7.47 18.04
N GLU A 71 -0.92 7.21 17.03
CA GLU A 71 -1.05 6.06 16.14
C GLU A 71 -0.36 4.83 16.70
N LEU A 72 0.65 4.99 17.57
CA LEU A 72 1.20 3.91 18.40
C LEU A 72 0.12 3.29 19.29
N HIS A 73 -0.85 4.08 19.78
CA HIS A 73 -1.96 3.55 20.56
C HIS A 73 -2.76 2.51 19.77
N CYS A 74 -3.00 2.73 18.48
CA CYS A 74 -3.68 1.75 17.61
C CYS A 74 -2.93 0.42 17.50
N LEU A 75 -1.61 0.40 17.66
CA LEU A 75 -0.79 -0.82 17.63
C LEU A 75 -0.83 -1.61 18.95
N VAL A 76 -1.13 -0.97 20.09
CA VAL A 76 -1.21 -1.62 21.41
C VAL A 76 -2.62 -2.01 21.85
N THR A 77 -3.67 -1.54 21.18
CA THR A 77 -5.08 -1.89 21.50
C THR A 77 -5.71 -2.92 20.56
N TRP A 78 -4.94 -3.88 20.06
CA TRP A 78 -5.47 -5.01 19.29
C TRP A 78 -6.44 -5.89 20.09
#